data_AF-A0A3L5H9K8-F1
#
_entry.id   AF-A0A3L5H9K8-F1
#
_cell.length_a   1.000
_cell.length_b   1.000
_cell.length_c   1.000
_cell.angle_alpha   90.00
_cell.angle_beta   90.00
_cell.angle_gamma   90.00
#
_symmetry.space_group_name_H-M   'P 1'
#
loop_
_entity.id
_entity.type
_entity.pdbx_description
1 polymer ?
#
loop_
_entity_poly.entity_id
_entity_poly.type
_entity_poly.pdbx_seq_one_letter_code
_entity_poly.pdbx_strand_id
1 'polypeptide(L)'
;MTETESAILAHARRCAPAESCGFVVRTPEGERYFPCVNISGEPEDYFRMAPEDWLQAEMQGEIVALVHSHPGGLPWLSEADRRLQVQSDLPW
;
A
#
# COMPACT_ATOMS: atom_id res chain seq x y z
N MET A 1 -16.09 4.80 7.87
CA MET A 1 -15.15 3.83 7.29
C MET A 1 -15.68 3.41 5.93
N THR A 2 -14.96 3.71 4.86
CA THR A 2 -15.29 3.26 3.50
C THR A 2 -15.00 1.77 3.34
N GLU A 3 -15.50 1.16 2.26
CA GLU A 3 -15.15 -0.23 1.92
C GLU A 3 -13.63 -0.37 1.69
N THR A 4 -13.03 0.62 1.03
CA THR A 4 -11.57 0.72 0.79
C THR A 4 -10.77 0.75 2.09
N GLU A 5 -11.14 1.62 3.04
CA GLU A 5 -10.49 1.68 4.36
C GLU A 5 -10.61 0.34 5.12
N SER A 6 -11.78 -0.30 5.03
CA SER A 6 -12.01 -1.59 5.68
C SER A 6 -11.15 -2.70 5.06
N ALA A 7 -10.99 -2.70 3.74
CA ALA A 7 -10.13 -3.64 3.03
C ALA A 7 -8.65 -3.44 3.36
N ILE A 8 -8.19 -2.18 3.45
CA ILE A 8 -6.83 -1.82 3.89
C ILE A 8 -6.56 -2.37 5.29
N LEU A 9 -7.42 -2.04 6.26
CA LEU A 9 -7.24 -2.47 7.65
C LEU A 9 -7.32 -3.99 7.79
N ALA A 10 -8.17 -4.66 7.01
CA ALA A 10 -8.24 -6.11 6.99
C ALA A 10 -6.97 -6.75 6.41
N HIS A 11 -6.37 -6.14 5.39
CA HIS A 11 -5.10 -6.61 4.83
C HIS A 11 -3.94 -6.42 5.82
N ALA A 12 -3.81 -5.23 6.41
CA ALA A 12 -2.79 -4.94 7.42
C ALA A 12 -2.83 -5.94 8.59
N ARG A 13 -4.02 -6.28 9.08
CA ARG A 13 -4.19 -7.28 10.15
C ARG A 13 -3.78 -8.70 9.73
N ARG A 14 -3.93 -9.07 8.46
CA ARG A 14 -3.52 -10.39 7.95
C ARG A 14 -2.01 -10.50 7.75
N CYS A 15 -1.35 -9.39 7.43
CA CYS A 15 0.10 -9.36 7.19
C CYS A 15 0.92 -9.32 8.47
N ALA A 16 0.40 -8.69 9.54
CA ALA A 16 1.12 -8.57 10.80
C ALA A 16 1.69 -9.93 11.28
N PRO A 17 2.99 -10.00 11.66
CA PRO A 17 3.87 -8.87 11.99
C PRO A 17 4.53 -8.17 10.79
N ALA A 18 4.42 -8.72 9.58
CA ALA A 18 4.94 -8.06 8.39
C ALA A 18 4.14 -6.81 8.01
N GLU A 19 4.81 -5.82 7.42
CA GLU A 19 4.15 -4.69 6.77
C GLU A 19 3.31 -5.19 5.58
N SER A 20 2.04 -4.80 5.54
CA SER A 20 1.23 -4.86 4.33
C SER A 20 1.57 -3.72 3.38
N CYS A 21 1.37 -3.93 2.08
CA CYS A 21 1.48 -2.88 1.06
C CYS A 21 0.42 -3.06 -0.03
N GLY A 22 0.09 -1.99 -0.77
CA GLY A 22 -0.84 -2.03 -1.89
C GLY A 22 -1.16 -0.64 -2.45
N PHE A 23 -2.17 -0.56 -3.32
CA PHE A 23 -2.58 0.66 -4.00
C PHE A 23 -4.06 0.97 -3.78
N VAL A 24 -4.42 2.25 -3.73
CA VAL A 24 -5.79 2.69 -3.98
C VAL A 24 -5.86 3.11 -5.44
N VAL A 25 -6.78 2.49 -6.18
CA VAL A 25 -6.97 2.74 -7.61
C VAL A 25 -8.37 3.28 -7.83
N ARG A 26 -8.47 4.41 -8.53
CA ARG A 26 -9.74 4.96 -9.01
C ARG A 26 -10.18 4.18 -10.25
N THR A 27 -11.19 3.35 -10.06
CA THR A 27 -11.83 2.56 -11.12
C THR A 27 -13.14 3.22 -11.57
N PRO A 28 -13.77 2.78 -12.69
CA PRO A 28 -15.09 3.28 -13.10
C PRO A 28 -16.18 3.08 -12.04
N GLU A 29 -16.03 2.09 -11.15
CA GLU A 29 -16.98 1.82 -10.06
C GLU A 29 -16.62 2.53 -8.75
N GLY A 30 -15.58 3.38 -8.75
CA GLY A 30 -15.08 4.09 -7.57
C GLY A 30 -13.68 3.66 -7.15
N GLU A 31 -13.20 4.23 -6.05
CA GLU A 31 -11.90 3.89 -5.47
C GLU A 31 -11.93 2.51 -4.84
N ARG A 32 -10.95 1.67 -5.20
CA ARG A 32 -10.79 0.30 -4.68
C ARG A 32 -9.36 0.07 -4.21
N TYR A 33 -9.23 -0.72 -3.15
CA TYR A 33 -7.94 -1.14 -2.63
C TYR A 33 -7.46 -2.43 -3.31
N PHE A 34 -6.22 -2.42 -3.78
CA PHE A 34 -5.53 -3.55 -4.39
C PHE A 34 -4.35 -3.95 -3.50
N PRO A 35 -4.46 -5.07 -2.74
CA PRO A 35 -3.37 -5.55 -1.89
C PRO A 35 -2.25 -6.14 -2.74
N CYS A 36 -1.00 -5.92 -2.33
CA CYS A 36 0.20 -6.49 -2.95
C CYS A 36 0.95 -7.36 -1.95
N VAL A 37 1.80 -8.26 -2.45
CA VAL A 37 2.67 -9.08 -1.61
C VAL A 37 3.92 -8.27 -1.27
N ASN A 38 4.25 -8.18 0.02
CA ASN A 38 5.52 -7.62 0.45
C ASN A 38 6.66 -8.61 0.13
N ILE A 39 7.52 -8.23 -0.82
CA ILE A 39 8.69 -9.02 -1.27
C ILE A 39 10.01 -8.56 -0.63
N SER A 40 9.95 -7.78 0.46
CA SER A 40 11.14 -7.42 1.24
C SER A 40 11.81 -8.66 1.84
N GLY A 41 13.14 -8.63 1.92
CA GLY A 41 13.90 -9.65 2.68
C GLY A 41 13.75 -9.49 4.20
N GLU A 42 13.28 -8.32 4.64
CA GLU A 42 13.02 -7.95 6.04
C GLU A 42 11.59 -7.37 6.11
N PRO A 43 10.56 -8.22 5.99
CA PRO A 43 9.19 -7.78 5.78
C PRO A 43 8.50 -7.19 7.03
N GLU A 44 9.07 -7.36 8.21
CA GLU A 44 8.58 -6.74 9.46
C GLU A 44 9.03 -5.28 9.62
N ASP A 45 10.13 -4.90 8.95
CA ASP A 45 10.73 -3.56 9.05
C ASP A 45 10.57 -2.72 7.79
N TYR A 46 10.39 -3.36 6.63
CA TYR A 46 10.30 -2.72 5.33
C TYR A 46 9.29 -3.41 4.42
N PHE A 47 8.74 -2.65 3.48
CA PHE A 47 8.03 -3.21 2.35
C PHE A 47 8.74 -2.99 1.02
N ARG A 48 8.52 -3.93 0.10
CA ARG A 48 8.84 -3.79 -1.31
C ARG A 48 7.73 -4.46 -2.12
N MET A 49 7.29 -3.82 -3.19
CA MET A 49 6.31 -4.39 -4.13
C MET A 49 7.02 -4.84 -5.41
N ALA A 50 6.46 -5.86 -6.06
CA ALA A 50 6.93 -6.26 -7.38
C ALA A 50 6.56 -5.15 -8.40
N PRO A 51 7.42 -4.83 -9.39
CA PRO A 51 7.06 -3.89 -10.46
C PRO A 51 5.78 -4.30 -11.20
N GLU A 52 5.52 -5.60 -11.32
CA GLU A 52 4.32 -6.15 -11.93
C GLU A 52 3.05 -5.73 -11.19
N ASP A 53 3.09 -5.58 -9.86
CA ASP A 53 1.92 -5.17 -9.07
C ASP A 53 1.48 -3.74 -9.43
N TRP A 54 2.44 -2.85 -9.69
CA TRP A 54 2.17 -1.49 -10.17
C TRP A 54 1.48 -1.52 -11.54
N LEU A 55 2.04 -2.30 -12.47
CA LEU A 55 1.46 -2.45 -13.81
C LEU A 55 0.05 -3.02 -13.74
N GLN A 56 -0.19 -4.03 -12.89
CA GLN A 56 -1.51 -4.60 -12.70
C GLN A 56 -2.51 -3.58 -12.13
N ALA A 57 -2.09 -2.74 -11.19
CA ALA A 57 -2.92 -1.68 -10.62
C ALA A 57 -3.28 -0.61 -11.66
N GLU A 58 -2.32 -0.15 -12.47
CA GLU A 58 -2.56 0.80 -13.57
C GLU A 58 -3.52 0.24 -14.63
N MET A 59 -3.48 -1.09 -14.87
CA MET A 59 -4.44 -1.73 -15.78
C MET A 59 -5.89 -1.69 -15.27
N GLN A 60 -6.12 -1.48 -13.97
CA GLN A 60 -7.47 -1.35 -13.38
C GLN A 60 -7.98 0.09 -13.37
N GLY A 61 -7.09 1.09 -13.45
CA GLY A 61 -7.44 2.50 -13.38
C GLY A 61 -6.28 3.40 -12.94
N GLU A 62 -6.61 4.62 -12.52
CA GLU A 62 -5.61 5.58 -12.03
C GLU A 62 -5.20 5.22 -10.60
N ILE A 63 -3.91 4.99 -10.35
CA ILE A 63 -3.39 4.86 -9.00
C ILE A 63 -3.47 6.24 -8.33
N VAL A 64 -4.22 6.34 -7.24
CA VAL A 64 -4.45 7.61 -6.52
C VAL A 64 -3.79 7.64 -5.15
N ALA A 65 -3.33 6.50 -4.64
CA ALA A 65 -2.49 6.43 -3.45
C ALA A 65 -1.72 5.10 -3.38
N LEU A 66 -0.58 5.12 -2.71
CA LEU A 66 0.11 3.93 -2.21
C LEU A 66 -0.28 3.73 -0.74
N VAL A 67 -0.35 2.51 -0.27
CA VAL A 67 -0.68 2.20 1.12
C VAL A 67 0.30 1.19 1.66
N HIS A 68 0.83 1.44 2.85
CA HIS A 68 1.51 0.44 3.67
C HIS A 68 1.09 0.55 5.15
N SER A 69 1.49 -0.42 5.95
CA SER A 69 1.19 -0.45 7.39
C SER A 69 2.45 -0.50 8.23
N HIS A 70 2.41 0.06 9.44
CA HIS A 70 3.44 -0.09 10.47
C HIS A 70 2.92 -0.92 11.65
N PRO A 71 3.05 -2.26 11.64
CA PRO A 71 2.55 -3.12 12.71
C PRO A 71 3.18 -2.77 14.07
N GLY A 72 2.36 -2.41 15.06
CA GLY A 72 2.84 -1.99 16.38
C GLY A 72 3.54 -0.61 16.41
N GLY A 73 3.72 0.03 15.26
CA GLY A 73 4.30 1.35 15.10
C GLY A 73 3.26 2.48 15.14
N LEU A 74 3.76 3.70 15.04
CA LEU A 74 2.92 4.88 14.86
C LEU A 74 2.51 5.00 13.38
N PRO A 75 1.29 5.48 13.05
CA PRO A 75 0.83 5.64 11.67
C PRO A 75 1.43 6.90 10.98
N TRP A 76 2.75 7.03 10.97
CA TRP A 76 3.47 8.21 10.47
C TRP A 76 4.54 7.74 9.51
N LEU A 77 4.66 8.41 8.36
CA LEU A 77 5.71 8.09 7.40
C LEU A 77 7.10 8.19 8.05
N SER A 78 7.88 7.11 7.92
CA SER A 78 9.30 7.12 8.23
C SER A 78 10.05 8.08 7.30
N GLU A 79 11.32 8.33 7.56
CA GLU A 79 12.14 9.13 6.63
C GLU A 79 12.24 8.46 5.25
N ALA A 80 12.38 7.12 5.22
CA ALA A 80 12.43 6.35 3.98
C ALA A 80 11.10 6.46 3.21
N ASP A 81 9.97 6.31 3.91
CA ASP A 81 8.64 6.41 3.32
C ASP A 81 8.41 7.79 2.69
N ARG A 82 8.80 8.87 3.36
CA ARG A 82 8.66 10.24 2.82
C ARG A 82 9.47 10.43 1.54
N ARG A 83 10.68 9.87 1.47
CA ARG A 83 11.50 9.96 0.25
C ARG A 83 10.83 9.22 -0.90
N LEU A 84 10.27 8.04 -0.64
CA LEU A 84 9.56 7.24 -1.64
C LEU A 84 8.22 7.89 -2.04
N GLN A 85 7.51 8.50 -1.11
CA GLN A 85 6.30 9.29 -1.39
C GLN A 85 6.59 10.37 -2.43
N VAL A 86 7.62 11.19 -2.19
CA VAL A 86 8.04 12.24 -3.13
C VAL A 86 8.47 11.66 -4.48
N GLN A 87 9.16 10.52 -4.50
CA GLN A 87 9.59 9.88 -5.76
C GLN A 87 8.42 9.32 -6.57
N SER A 88 7.41 8.77 -5.88
CA SER A 88 6.22 8.21 -6.52
C SER A 88 5.24 9.28 -7.01
N ASP A 89 5.34 10.51 -6.48
CA ASP A 89 4.39 11.61 -6.71
C ASP A 89 2.93 11.21 -6.41
N LEU A 90 2.74 10.37 -5.37
CA LEU A 90 1.44 9.89 -4.91
C LEU A 90 1.21 10.23 -3.44
N PRO A 91 -0.06 10.38 -3.03
CA PRO A 91 -0.46 10.25 -1.63
C PRO A 91 -0.10 8.88 -1.04
N TRP A 92 0.32 8.87 0.22
CA TRP A 92 0.64 7.68 1.00
C TRP A 92 -0.08 7.76 2.35
#